data_AF-A0A150A3Z6-F1
#
_entry.id   AF-A0A150A3Z6-F1
#
_cell.length_a   1.000
_cell.length_b   1.000
_cell.length_c   1.000
_cell.angle_alpha   90.00
_cell.angle_beta   90.00
_cell.angle_gamma   90.00
#
_symmetry.space_group_name_H-M   'P 1'
#
loop_
_entity.id
_entity.type
_entity.pdbx_description
1 polymer ?
#
loop_
_entity_poly.entity_id
_entity_poly.type
_entity_poly.pdbx_seq_one_letter_code
_entity_poly.pdbx_strand_id
1 'polypeptide(L)'
;MATQLEQSPGAFASISEVSAITGLTQDTLRWYEREGMIPRIARGSDRRRRYSERDVRLIELLVKLRTTGMPTSDMQRFAVLLTGGAETHERRLSLLLEHRERILAQQARLDDALAALDTKVDHYRALIAGTDEDRARQRRGEA
;
A
#
# COMPACT_ATOMS: atom_id res chain seq x y z
N MET A 1 4.08 15.58 -15.43
CA MET A 1 2.90 16.25 -16.01
C MET A 1 1.89 16.46 -14.90
N ALA A 2 1.77 17.69 -14.43
CA ALA A 2 0.87 18.07 -13.37
C ALA A 2 -0.56 18.18 -13.93
N THR A 3 -1.47 17.33 -13.46
CA THR A 3 -2.91 17.61 -13.60
C THR A 3 -3.36 18.21 -12.30
N GLN A 4 -3.39 19.53 -12.32
CA GLN A 4 -3.99 20.40 -11.33
C GLN A 4 -5.46 20.01 -11.17
N LEU A 5 -5.78 19.27 -10.11
CA LEU A 5 -7.15 19.20 -9.60
C LEU A 5 -7.41 20.58 -8.98
N GLU A 6 -8.12 21.42 -9.73
CA GLU A 6 -8.72 22.64 -9.22
C GLU A 6 -9.57 22.29 -8.00
N GLN A 7 -9.03 22.65 -6.84
CA GLN A 7 -9.64 22.52 -5.54
C GLN A 7 -10.87 23.45 -5.46
N SER A 8 -12.06 22.89 -5.67
CA SER A 8 -13.32 23.51 -5.23
C SER A 8 -13.69 22.95 -3.85
N PRO A 9 -13.73 23.77 -2.78
CA PRO A 9 -14.15 23.29 -1.46
C PRO A 9 -15.62 22.89 -1.52
N GLY A 10 -15.89 21.59 -1.33
CA GLY A 10 -17.23 20.98 -1.47
C GLY A 10 -17.40 20.04 -2.67
N ALA A 11 -16.35 19.83 -3.48
CA ALA A 11 -16.39 18.88 -4.59
C ALA A 11 -16.38 17.43 -4.09
N PHE A 12 -17.45 16.70 -4.40
CA PHE A 12 -17.48 15.25 -4.23
C PHE A 12 -16.82 14.57 -5.43
N ALA A 13 -15.96 13.59 -5.17
CA ALA A 13 -15.38 12.76 -6.22
C ALA A 13 -16.35 11.67 -6.67
N SER A 14 -16.33 11.36 -7.96
CA SER A 14 -16.97 10.20 -8.56
C SER A 14 -16.16 8.92 -8.31
N ILE A 15 -16.79 7.76 -8.47
CA ILE A 15 -16.08 6.47 -8.35
C ILE A 15 -14.92 6.33 -9.35
N SER A 16 -15.00 6.98 -10.51
CA SER A 16 -13.94 6.94 -11.52
C SER A 16 -12.72 7.76 -11.08
N GLU A 17 -12.95 8.92 -10.49
CA GLU A 17 -11.86 9.76 -9.95
C GLU A 17 -11.20 9.08 -8.75
N VAL A 18 -11.98 8.50 -7.84
CA VAL A 18 -11.43 7.73 -6.71
C VAL A 18 -10.63 6.52 -7.20
N SER A 19 -11.09 5.85 -8.26
CA SER A 19 -10.36 4.76 -8.89
C SER A 19 -9.00 5.22 -9.42
N ALA A 20 -8.95 6.39 -10.08
CA ALA A 20 -7.71 6.97 -10.58
C ALA A 20 -6.75 7.41 -9.45
N ILE A 21 -7.28 7.98 -8.37
CA ILE A 21 -6.48 8.44 -7.22
C ILE A 21 -5.89 7.26 -6.45
N THR A 22 -6.70 6.23 -6.19
CA THR A 22 -6.34 5.13 -5.28
C THR A 22 -5.70 3.94 -5.99
N GLY A 23 -5.78 3.89 -7.32
CA GLY A 23 -5.36 2.75 -8.13
C GLY A 23 -6.28 1.52 -8.02
N LEU A 24 -7.35 1.59 -7.23
CA LEU A 24 -8.33 0.51 -7.13
C LEU A 24 -9.27 0.52 -8.33
N THR A 25 -9.66 -0.67 -8.80
CA THR A 25 -10.74 -0.76 -9.79
C THR A 25 -12.07 -0.30 -9.17
N GLN A 26 -13.00 0.17 -10.00
CA GLN A 26 -14.34 0.53 -9.53
C GLN A 26 -15.07 -0.65 -8.87
N ASP A 27 -14.83 -1.87 -9.33
CA ASP A 27 -15.39 -3.08 -8.73
C ASP A 27 -14.79 -3.37 -7.35
N THR A 28 -13.50 -3.13 -7.16
CA THR A 28 -12.86 -3.22 -5.85
C THR A 28 -13.42 -2.18 -4.89
N LEU A 29 -13.65 -0.94 -5.33
CA LEU A 29 -14.29 0.09 -4.50
C LEU A 29 -15.72 -0.31 -4.08
N ARG A 30 -16.50 -0.89 -5.00
CA ARG A 30 -17.85 -1.42 -4.70
C ARG A 30 -17.79 -2.62 -3.76
N TRP A 31 -16.78 -3.48 -3.92
CA TRP A 31 -16.54 -4.60 -3.03
C TRP A 31 -16.18 -4.12 -1.62
N TYR A 32 -15.32 -3.10 -1.47
CA TYR A 32 -14.98 -2.53 -0.16
C TYR A 32 -16.21 -2.01 0.57
N GLU A 33 -17.10 -1.32 -0.14
CA GLU A 33 -18.37 -0.84 0.42
C GLU A 33 -19.28 -2.00 0.82
N ARG A 34 -19.38 -3.03 -0.03
CA ARG A 34 -20.25 -4.20 0.21
C ARG A 34 -19.78 -5.03 1.41
N GLU A 35 -18.47 -5.24 1.54
CA GLU A 35 -17.88 -5.98 2.65
C GLU A 35 -17.77 -5.15 3.95
N GLY A 36 -18.24 -3.90 3.95
CA GLY A 36 -18.23 -3.04 5.13
C GLY A 36 -16.85 -2.53 5.55
N MET A 37 -15.86 -2.52 4.63
CA MET A 37 -14.54 -1.94 4.90
C MET A 37 -14.54 -0.42 4.79
N ILE A 38 -15.47 0.13 4.01
CA ILE A 38 -15.73 1.57 3.96
C ILE A 38 -17.19 1.84 4.31
N PRO A 39 -17.49 2.98 4.94
CA PRO A 39 -18.87 3.36 5.20
C PRO A 39 -19.65 3.48 3.89
N ARG A 40 -20.98 3.35 3.99
CA ARG A 40 -21.87 3.48 2.85
C ARG A 40 -21.72 4.86 2.23
N ILE A 41 -21.40 4.92 0.95
CA ILE A 41 -21.09 6.16 0.26
C ILE A 41 -22.39 6.85 -0.14
N ALA A 42 -22.47 8.16 0.11
CA ALA A 42 -23.62 8.97 -0.23
C ALA A 42 -23.89 8.94 -1.75
N ARG A 43 -25.16 9.10 -2.12
CA ARG A 43 -25.57 9.16 -3.53
C ARG A 43 -26.13 10.53 -3.84
N GLY A 44 -25.76 11.06 -5.01
CA GLY A 44 -26.36 12.28 -5.55
C GLY A 44 -27.79 12.08 -6.03
N SER A 45 -28.43 13.15 -6.46
CA SER A 45 -29.75 13.14 -7.09
C SER A 45 -29.80 12.28 -8.37
N ASP A 46 -28.66 12.14 -9.04
CA ASP A 46 -28.42 11.25 -10.19
C ASP A 46 -28.24 9.76 -9.81
N ARG A 47 -28.41 9.42 -8.53
CA ARG A 47 -28.20 8.08 -7.93
C ARG A 47 -26.76 7.56 -8.02
N ARG A 48 -25.80 8.39 -8.43
CA ARG A 48 -24.36 8.05 -8.51
C ARG A 48 -23.68 8.29 -7.16
N ARG A 49 -22.64 7.50 -6.87
CA ARG A 49 -21.84 7.64 -5.63
C ARG A 49 -21.04 8.94 -5.64
N ARG A 50 -21.02 9.61 -4.49
CA ARG A 50 -20.31 10.86 -4.24
C ARG A 50 -19.42 10.68 -3.02
N TYR A 51 -18.12 10.64 -3.25
CA TYR A 51 -17.10 10.45 -2.22
C TYR A 51 -16.69 11.82 -1.71
N SER A 52 -16.84 12.05 -0.40
CA SER A 52 -16.26 13.22 0.23
C SER A 52 -14.75 13.09 0.30
N GLU A 53 -14.05 14.20 0.50
CA GLU A 53 -12.60 14.20 0.72
C GLU A 53 -12.20 13.29 1.90
N ARG A 54 -13.03 13.22 2.94
CA ARG A 54 -12.83 12.30 4.08
C ARG A 54 -12.90 10.84 3.65
N ASP A 55 -13.83 10.49 2.76
CA ASP A 55 -13.97 9.12 2.25
C ASP A 55 -12.75 8.74 1.41
N VAL A 56 -12.27 9.66 0.56
CA VAL A 56 -11.07 9.43 -0.27
C VAL A 56 -9.85 9.16 0.62
N ARG A 57 -9.58 10.02 1.62
CA ARG A 57 -8.46 9.82 2.56
C ARG A 57 -8.56 8.51 3.33
N LEU A 58 -9.77 8.11 3.72
CA LEU A 58 -9.99 6.81 4.38
C LEU A 58 -9.65 5.66 3.43
N ILE A 59 -10.10 5.71 2.17
CA ILE A 59 -9.81 4.67 1.18
C ILE A 59 -8.30 4.58 0.92
N GLU A 60 -7.60 5.72 0.76
CA GLU A 60 -6.14 5.74 0.60
C GLU A 60 -5.41 5.08 1.78
N LEU A 61 -5.87 5.35 3.01
CA LEU A 61 -5.31 4.70 4.20
C LEU A 61 -5.56 3.19 4.16
N LEU A 62 -6.78 2.74 3.88
CA LEU A 62 -7.11 1.32 3.82
C LEU A 62 -6.35 0.58 2.71
N VAL A 63 -6.10 1.23 1.56
CA VAL A 63 -5.23 0.69 0.51
C VAL A 63 -3.83 0.44 1.07
N LYS A 64 -3.23 1.42 1.75
CA LYS A 64 -1.90 1.28 2.35
C LYS A 64 -1.88 0.15 3.40
N LEU A 65 -2.85 0.11 4.31
CA LEU A 65 -2.95 -0.94 5.33
C LEU A 65 -3.11 -2.34 4.71
N ARG A 66 -3.87 -2.46 3.61
CA ARG A 66 -3.99 -3.72 2.88
C ARG A 66 -2.68 -4.13 2.23
N THR A 67 -1.96 -3.19 1.60
CA THR A 67 -0.66 -3.48 0.96
C THR A 67 0.39 -3.96 1.96
N THR A 68 0.28 -3.54 3.23
CA THR A 68 1.13 -3.99 4.33
C THR A 68 0.62 -5.26 5.03
N GLY A 69 -0.34 -5.97 4.42
CA GLY A 69 -0.81 -7.25 4.91
C GLY A 69 -1.81 -7.17 6.06
N MET A 70 -2.52 -6.05 6.24
CA MET A 70 -3.64 -6.01 7.17
C MET A 70 -4.75 -6.98 6.71
N PRO A 71 -5.19 -7.92 7.57
CA PRO A 71 -6.31 -8.82 7.26
C PRO A 71 -7.59 -8.04 6.98
N THR A 72 -8.42 -8.60 6.10
CA THR A 72 -9.76 -8.06 5.81
C THR A 72 -10.62 -7.89 7.07
N SER A 73 -10.51 -8.82 8.02
CA SER A 73 -11.22 -8.75 9.31
C SER A 73 -10.82 -7.52 10.13
N ASP A 74 -9.53 -7.16 10.13
CA ASP A 74 -9.03 -5.98 10.84
C ASP A 74 -9.49 -4.69 10.15
N MET A 75 -9.53 -4.67 8.81
CA MET A 75 -10.07 -3.53 8.05
C MET A 75 -11.56 -3.32 8.35
N GLN A 76 -12.35 -4.40 8.39
CA GLN A 76 -13.77 -4.33 8.78
C GLN A 76 -13.93 -3.86 10.23
N ARG A 77 -13.12 -4.38 11.16
CA ARG A 77 -13.12 -3.94 12.56
C ARG A 77 -12.80 -2.45 12.65
N PHE A 78 -11.82 -1.97 11.91
CA PHE A 78 -11.47 -0.55 11.86
C PHE A 78 -12.61 0.30 11.31
N ALA A 79 -13.29 -0.15 10.25
CA ALA A 79 -14.45 0.52 9.68
C ALA A 79 -15.61 0.66 10.67
N VAL A 80 -15.91 -0.39 11.43
CA VAL A 80 -16.92 -0.36 12.52
C VAL A 80 -16.51 0.63 13.62
N LEU A 81 -15.24 0.66 14.00
CA LEU A 81 -14.77 1.61 15.02
C LEU A 81 -14.90 3.06 14.57
N LEU A 82 -14.76 3.37 13.28
CA LEU A 82 -14.87 4.75 12.77
C LEU A 82 -16.26 5.37 12.97
N THR A 83 -17.31 4.57 13.17
CA THR A 83 -18.67 5.08 13.40
C THR A 83 -18.93 5.48 14.85
N GLY A 84 -18.10 5.03 15.80
CA GLY A 84 -18.35 5.20 17.24
C GLY A 84 -17.80 6.49 17.86
N GLY A 85 -17.38 7.47 17.06
CA GLY A 85 -16.93 8.78 17.56
C GLY A 85 -15.75 8.69 18.52
N ALA A 86 -15.66 9.62 19.49
CA ALA A 86 -14.51 9.75 20.38
C ALA A 86 -14.25 8.50 21.25
N GLU A 87 -15.30 7.81 21.67
CA GLU A 87 -15.26 6.59 22.50
C GLU A 87 -14.48 5.43 21.87
N THR A 88 -14.26 5.48 20.55
CA THR A 88 -13.50 4.45 19.83
C THR A 88 -12.06 4.85 19.53
N HIS A 89 -11.62 6.06 19.88
CA HIS A 89 -10.27 6.54 19.54
C HIS A 89 -9.19 5.61 20.07
N GLU A 90 -9.28 5.20 21.33
CA GLU A 90 -8.31 4.29 21.94
C GLU A 90 -8.24 2.95 21.20
N ARG A 91 -9.41 2.35 20.92
CA ARG A 91 -9.51 1.07 20.19
C ARG A 91 -8.98 1.18 18.76
N ARG A 92 -9.20 2.32 18.09
CA ARG A 92 -8.65 2.60 16.75
C ARG A 92 -7.13 2.73 16.82
N LEU A 93 -6.60 3.44 17.81
CA LEU A 93 -5.18 3.60 18.02
C LEU A 93 -4.50 2.25 18.30
N SER A 94 -5.07 1.43 19.20
CA SER A 94 -4.53 0.11 19.51
C SER A 94 -4.43 -0.77 18.27
N LEU A 95 -5.48 -0.85 17.44
CA LEU A 95 -5.46 -1.62 16.19
C LEU A 95 -4.35 -1.16 15.24
N LEU A 96 -4.16 0.16 15.10
CA LEU A 96 -3.12 0.72 14.25
C LEU A 96 -1.71 0.48 14.80
N LEU A 97 -1.52 0.57 16.12
CA LEU A 97 -0.24 0.27 16.77
C LEU A 97 0.11 -1.22 16.65
N GLU A 98 -0.84 -2.12 16.87
CA GLU A 98 -0.65 -3.57 16.66
C GLU A 98 -0.23 -3.87 15.22
N HIS A 99 -0.86 -3.23 14.24
CA HIS A 99 -0.47 -3.40 12.84
C HIS A 99 0.91 -2.78 12.54
N ARG A 100 1.22 -1.62 13.13
CA ARG A 100 2.53 -0.96 13.00
C ARG A 100 3.66 -1.87 13.47
N GLU A 101 3.50 -2.54 14.61
CA GLU A 101 4.52 -3.48 15.11
C GLU A 101 4.69 -4.69 14.18
N ARG A 102 3.60 -5.19 13.57
CA ARG A 102 3.70 -6.24 12.54
C ARG A 102 4.50 -5.78 11.31
N ILE A 103 4.29 -4.53 10.87
CA ILE A 103 5.04 -3.95 9.75
C ILE A 103 6.53 -3.86 10.10
N LEU A 104 6.87 -3.32 11.27
CA LEU A 104 8.27 -3.21 11.71
C LEU A 104 8.96 -4.57 11.79
N ALA A 105 8.28 -5.57 12.34
CA ALA A 105 8.80 -6.93 12.37
C ALA A 105 9.00 -7.52 10.97
N GLN A 106 8.12 -7.20 10.01
CA GLN A 106 8.28 -7.60 8.62
C GLN A 106 9.45 -6.90 7.94
N GLN A 107 9.64 -5.59 8.17
CA GLN A 107 10.78 -4.84 7.65
C GLN A 107 12.09 -5.44 8.12
N ALA A 108 12.25 -5.68 9.42
CA ALA A 108 13.45 -6.30 9.97
C ALA A 108 13.78 -7.66 9.33
N ARG A 109 12.77 -8.50 9.06
CA ARG A 109 12.97 -9.79 8.35
C ARG A 109 13.39 -9.60 6.90
N LEU A 110 12.83 -8.62 6.20
CA LEU A 110 13.17 -8.33 4.81
C LEU A 110 14.59 -7.76 4.71
N ASP A 111 14.99 -6.90 5.64
CA ASP A 111 16.32 -6.32 5.70
C ASP A 111 17.40 -7.39 5.94
N ASP A 112 17.16 -8.33 6.85
CA ASP A 112 18.06 -9.47 7.10
C ASP A 112 18.19 -10.38 5.86
N ALA A 113 17.07 -10.71 5.22
CA ALA A 113 17.06 -11.50 4.00
C ALA A 113 17.79 -10.79 2.84
N LEU A 114 17.64 -9.48 2.73
CA LEU A 114 18.31 -8.67 1.72
C LEU A 114 19.83 -8.66 1.94
N ALA A 115 20.29 -8.52 3.18
CA ALA A 115 21.72 -8.57 3.51
C ALA A 115 22.35 -9.94 3.14
N ALA A 116 21.64 -11.03 3.39
CA ALA A 116 22.09 -12.37 2.99
C ALA A 116 22.15 -12.51 1.46
N LEU A 117 21.18 -11.93 0.74
CA LEU A 117 21.17 -11.93 -0.72
C LEU A 117 22.33 -11.10 -1.29
N ASP A 118 22.57 -9.90 -0.77
CA ASP A 118 23.65 -9.02 -1.20
C ASP A 118 25.01 -9.69 -1.03
N THR A 119 25.22 -10.37 0.11
CA THR A 119 26.43 -11.18 0.35
C THR A 119 26.64 -12.23 -0.74
N LYS A 120 25.56 -12.92 -1.16
CA LYS A 120 25.65 -13.93 -2.24
C LYS A 120 25.86 -13.29 -3.60
N VAL A 121 25.21 -12.18 -3.89
CA VAL A 121 25.41 -11.42 -5.13
C VAL A 121 26.87 -11.01 -5.26
N ASP A 122 27.47 -10.46 -4.20
CA ASP A 122 28.86 -10.00 -4.22
C ASP A 122 29.85 -11.17 -4.34
N HIS A 123 29.57 -12.30 -3.69
CA HIS A 123 30.34 -13.52 -3.87
C HIS A 123 30.37 -13.96 -5.35
N TYR A 124 29.21 -14.00 -6.02
CA TYR A 124 29.16 -14.38 -7.43
C TYR A 124 29.81 -13.34 -8.35
N ARG A 125 29.67 -12.04 -8.07
CA ARG A 125 30.38 -10.99 -8.80
C ARG A 125 31.90 -11.18 -8.75
N ALA A 126 32.44 -11.50 -7.57
CA ALA A 126 33.86 -11.76 -7.39
C ALA A 126 34.34 -13.00 -8.18
N LEU A 127 33.58 -14.09 -8.15
CA LEU A 127 33.90 -15.30 -8.92
C LEU A 127 33.92 -15.05 -10.43
N ILE A 128 32.95 -14.29 -10.95
CA ILE A 128 32.88 -13.94 -12.37
C ILE A 128 34.11 -13.09 -12.76
N ALA A 129 34.42 -12.05 -11.99
CA ALA A 129 35.57 -11.19 -12.26
C ALA A 129 36.90 -11.97 -12.25
N GLY A 130 37.11 -12.85 -11.27
CA GLY A 130 38.31 -13.69 -11.22
C GLY A 130 38.42 -14.65 -12.40
N THR A 131 37.30 -15.25 -12.82
CA THR A 131 37.26 -16.15 -13.98
C THR A 131 37.62 -15.41 -15.28
N ASP A 132 37.17 -14.17 -15.43
CA ASP A 132 37.47 -13.35 -16.60
C ASP A 132 38.94 -12.88 -16.62
N GLU A 133 39.51 -12.56 -15.46
CA GLU A 133 40.94 -12.23 -15.34
C GLU A 133 41.83 -13.41 -15.72
N ASP A 134 41.50 -14.61 -15.25
CA ASP A 134 42.26 -15.83 -15.56
C ASP A 134 42.23 -16.13 -17.06
N ARG A 135 41.05 -16.02 -17.69
CA ARG A 135 40.90 -16.16 -19.16
C ARG A 135 41.70 -15.10 -19.91
N ALA A 136 41.73 -13.86 -19.43
CA ALA A 136 42.48 -12.77 -20.06
C ALA A 136 44.01 -12.95 -19.92
N ARG A 137 44.49 -13.54 -18.81
CA ARG A 137 45.90 -13.90 -18.63
C ARG A 137 46.30 -15.05 -19.56
N GLN A 138 45.47 -16.09 -19.67
CA GLN A 138 45.71 -17.23 -20.57
C GLN A 138 45.91 -16.77 -22.02
N ARG A 139 45.03 -15.91 -22.54
CA ARG A 139 45.11 -15.38 -23.92
C ARG A 139 46.33 -14.52 -24.21
N ARG A 140 46.91 -13.86 -23.19
CA ARG A 140 48.12 -13.03 -23.33
C ARG A 140 49.42 -13.83 -23.26
N GLY A 141 49.40 -15.03 -22.67
CA GLY A 141 50.57 -15.91 -22.59
C GLY A 141 50.74 -16.85 -23.79
N GLU A 142 49.71 -16.99 -24.63
CA GLU A 142 49.69 -17.83 -25.83
C GLU A 142 50.02 -17.05 -27.13
N ALA A 143 50.32 -15.75 -27.02
CA ALA A 143 50.71 -14.86 -28.12
C ALA A 143 52.19 -14.49 -28.05
#